data_AF-A0A0D1YTL8-F1
#
_entry.id   AF-A0A0D1YTL8-F1
#
_cell.length_a   1.000
_cell.length_b   1.000
_cell.length_c   1.000
_cell.angle_alpha   90.00
_cell.angle_beta   90.00
_cell.angle_gamma   90.00
#
_symmetry.space_group_name_H-M   'P 1'
#
loop_
_entity.id
_entity.type
_entity.pdbx_description
1 polymer ?
#
loop_
_entity_poly.entity_id
_entity_poly.type
_entity_poly.pdbx_seq_one_letter_code
_entity_poly.pdbx_strand_id
1 'polypeptide(L)'
;MDHSFRAFVEQLKADNDLVEINDEIDPHLEAATITRLVCETDDKAPLFNNLKIQNDKGLFRILGAPASLRRSKKDRYGRLARHLALPPTASMKEILDKMLSASELPAIAPVIVADGPVKENSLTRDEIDLTSLPSPMVHQADGGRYIQTYGMHVVQSPDGTWTNWSIARAMVHDRNHLTGLVAAPQHIWQIHNMWKKEGKDVP
;
A
#
# COMPACT_ATOMS: atom_id res chain seq x y z
N MET A 1 -13.62 3.63 -16.02
CA MET A 1 -13.42 3.57 -14.56
C MET A 1 -12.02 4.09 -14.31
N ASP A 2 -11.83 4.99 -13.36
CA ASP A 2 -10.50 5.54 -13.07
C ASP A 2 -9.70 4.52 -12.23
N HIS A 3 -8.59 4.01 -12.78
CA HIS A 3 -7.73 2.98 -12.17
C HIS A 3 -6.67 3.64 -11.26
N SER A 4 -7.15 4.40 -10.27
CA SER A 4 -6.33 5.26 -9.41
C SER A 4 -6.64 5.02 -7.94
N PHE A 5 -5.61 4.98 -7.09
CA PHE A 5 -5.78 4.93 -5.63
C PHE A 5 -6.50 6.18 -5.11
N ARG A 6 -6.30 7.35 -5.73
CA ARG A 6 -7.02 8.57 -5.34
C ARG A 6 -8.51 8.43 -5.64
N ALA A 7 -8.86 7.88 -6.81
CA ALA A 7 -10.26 7.60 -7.15
C ALA A 7 -10.89 6.55 -6.22
N PHE A 8 -10.12 5.54 -5.80
CA PHE A 8 -10.56 4.57 -4.80
C PHE A 8 -10.93 5.24 -3.47
N VAL A 9 -10.11 6.17 -2.97
CA VAL A 9 -10.41 6.92 -1.74
C VAL A 9 -11.71 7.73 -1.88
N GLU A 10 -11.89 8.43 -3.01
CA GLU A 10 -13.13 9.17 -3.28
C GLU A 10 -14.35 8.25 -3.39
N GLN A 11 -14.19 7.03 -3.92
CA GLN A 11 -15.25 6.03 -3.94
C GLN A 11 -15.64 5.55 -2.54
N LEU A 12 -14.66 5.36 -1.64
CA LEU A 12 -14.98 5.03 -0.24
C LEU A 12 -15.77 6.16 0.43
N LYS A 13 -15.41 7.43 0.16
CA LYS A 13 -16.15 8.59 0.64
C LYS A 13 -17.58 8.62 0.10
N ALA A 14 -17.75 8.41 -1.21
CA ALA A 14 -19.07 8.34 -1.85
C ALA A 14 -19.94 7.18 -1.34
N ASP A 15 -19.31 6.06 -0.99
CA ASP A 15 -19.97 4.89 -0.39
C ASP A 15 -20.33 5.09 1.10
N ASN A 16 -20.00 6.25 1.69
CA ASN A 16 -20.10 6.50 3.14
C ASN A 16 -19.30 5.47 3.96
N ASP A 17 -18.17 5.00 3.42
CA ASP A 17 -17.27 3.98 3.99
C ASP A 17 -15.88 4.55 4.36
N LEU A 18 -15.77 5.88 4.40
CA LEU A 18 -14.57 6.62 4.80
C LEU A 18 -14.92 7.58 5.94
N VAL A 19 -14.00 7.76 6.89
CA VAL A 19 -14.03 8.84 7.90
C VAL A 19 -12.77 9.66 7.73
N GLU A 20 -12.94 10.96 7.50
CA GLU A 20 -11.82 11.91 7.48
C GLU A 20 -11.51 12.38 8.90
N ILE A 21 -10.28 12.19 9.34
CA ILE A 21 -9.78 12.61 10.65
C ILE A 21 -8.83 13.77 10.42
N ASN A 22 -9.28 14.97 10.80
CA ASN A 22 -8.54 16.23 10.63
C ASN A 22 -7.85 16.68 11.92
N ASP A 23 -8.18 16.07 13.05
CA ASP A 23 -7.44 16.25 14.30
C ASP A 23 -5.99 15.79 14.12
N GLU A 24 -5.07 16.39 14.86
CA GLU A 24 -3.68 15.95 14.87
C GLU A 24 -3.59 14.54 15.48
N ILE A 25 -3.05 13.60 14.70
CA ILE A 25 -2.86 12.20 15.13
C ILE A 25 -1.37 11.86 15.18
N ASP A 26 -0.96 11.13 16.21
CA ASP A 26 0.40 10.64 16.36
C ASP A 26 0.62 9.38 15.48
N PRO A 27 1.59 9.40 14.54
CA PRO A 27 1.95 8.17 13.81
C PRO A 27 2.59 7.12 14.73
N HIS A 28 3.05 7.49 15.93
CA HIS A 28 3.48 6.55 16.94
C HIS A 28 2.26 5.91 17.63
N LEU A 29 1.91 4.70 17.20
CA LEU A 29 0.84 3.84 17.74
C LEU A 29 -0.59 4.33 17.54
N GLU A 30 -0.90 5.63 17.61
CA GLU A 30 -2.29 6.12 17.61
C GLU A 30 -3.01 5.84 16.29
N ALA A 31 -2.44 6.25 15.14
CA ALA A 31 -3.04 5.98 13.83
C ALA A 31 -3.28 4.47 13.60
N ALA A 32 -2.34 3.64 14.05
CA ALA A 32 -2.43 2.18 13.95
C ALA A 32 -3.44 1.57 14.93
N THR A 33 -3.59 2.14 16.12
CA THR A 33 -4.55 1.71 17.14
C THR A 33 -5.99 2.02 16.69
N ILE A 34 -6.23 3.20 16.14
CA ILE A 34 -7.51 3.55 15.50
C ILE A 34 -7.80 2.57 14.36
N THR A 35 -6.81 2.33 13.50
CA THR A 35 -6.94 1.38 12.38
C THR A 35 -7.21 -0.06 12.87
N ARG A 36 -6.56 -0.49 13.96
CA ARG A 36 -6.76 -1.80 14.58
C ARG A 36 -8.19 -1.97 15.06
N LEU A 37 -8.73 -0.97 15.77
CA LEU A 37 -10.11 -0.97 16.23
C LEU A 37 -11.09 -1.04 15.06
N VAL A 38 -10.86 -0.23 14.01
CA VAL A 38 -11.65 -0.27 12.77
C VAL A 38 -11.69 -1.69 12.17
N CYS A 39 -10.54 -2.37 12.12
CA CYS A 39 -10.46 -3.75 11.63
C CYS A 39 -11.14 -4.77 12.56
N GLU A 40 -11.28 -4.51 13.86
CA GLU A 40 -11.97 -5.38 14.82
C GLU A 40 -13.49 -5.20 14.79
N THR A 41 -13.95 -3.99 14.52
CA THR A 41 -15.37 -3.62 14.59
C THR A 41 -16.03 -3.47 13.22
N ASP A 42 -15.31 -3.81 12.14
CA ASP A 42 -15.72 -3.64 10.75
C ASP A 42 -16.19 -2.20 10.43
N ASP A 43 -15.56 -1.19 11.06
CA ASP A 43 -15.96 0.21 10.89
C ASP A 43 -15.39 0.83 9.61
N LYS A 44 -15.78 2.07 9.30
CA LYS A 44 -15.34 2.83 8.13
C LYS A 44 -13.82 3.03 8.10
N ALA A 45 -13.23 3.10 6.92
CA ALA A 45 -11.80 3.31 6.76
C ALA A 45 -11.40 4.74 7.22
N PRO A 46 -10.43 4.91 8.12
CA PRO A 46 -9.98 6.23 8.56
C PRO A 46 -8.95 6.80 7.57
N LEU A 47 -9.19 8.01 7.09
CA LEU A 47 -8.21 8.83 6.37
C LEU A 47 -7.67 9.90 7.32
N PHE A 48 -6.42 9.73 7.75
CA PHE A 48 -5.72 10.65 8.63
C PHE A 48 -5.12 11.79 7.80
N ASN A 49 -5.71 12.98 7.91
CA ASN A 49 -5.31 14.15 7.12
C ASN A 49 -4.18 14.97 7.77
N ASN A 50 -4.00 14.86 9.09
CA ASN A 50 -3.04 15.65 9.87
C ASN A 50 -2.23 14.75 10.82
N LEU A 51 -0.92 14.60 10.56
CA LEU A 51 -0.02 13.81 11.41
C LEU A 51 1.05 14.70 12.07
N LYS A 52 1.32 14.48 13.36
CA LYS A 52 2.19 15.32 14.21
C LYS A 52 3.62 15.59 13.68
N ILE A 53 4.16 14.72 12.82
CA ILE A 53 5.52 14.83 12.23
C ILE A 53 5.42 14.93 10.69
N GLN A 54 4.29 15.37 10.17
CA GLN A 54 4.13 15.60 8.75
C GLN A 54 4.98 16.81 8.34
N ASN A 55 5.78 16.65 7.29
CA ASN A 55 6.59 17.75 6.79
C ASN A 55 5.73 18.81 6.08
N ASP A 56 6.33 19.98 5.81
CA ASP A 56 5.74 21.08 5.05
C ASP A 56 5.29 20.68 3.63
N LYS A 57 5.92 19.65 3.05
CA LYS A 57 5.53 19.03 1.77
C LYS A 57 4.32 18.08 1.88
N GLY A 58 3.75 17.90 3.07
CA GLY A 58 2.56 17.09 3.29
C GLY A 58 2.78 15.57 3.18
N LEU A 59 4.03 15.08 3.22
CA LEU A 59 4.36 13.65 3.24
C LEU A 59 4.17 13.08 4.65
N PHE A 60 3.24 12.16 4.90
CA PHE A 60 2.10 11.78 4.04
C PHE A 60 0.86 11.58 4.91
N ARG A 61 -0.33 11.69 4.29
CA ARG A 61 -1.59 11.23 4.88
C ARG A 61 -1.65 9.70 4.90
N ILE A 62 -2.35 9.12 5.87
CA ILE A 62 -2.50 7.66 5.99
C ILE A 62 -3.95 7.26 5.77
N LEU A 63 -4.18 6.23 4.93
CA LEU A 63 -5.45 5.51 4.88
C LEU A 63 -5.31 4.20 5.65
N GLY A 64 -6.04 4.06 6.75
CA GLY A 64 -6.16 2.81 7.49
C GLY A 64 -7.19 1.86 6.87
N ALA A 65 -7.01 0.56 7.12
CA ALA A 65 -8.00 -0.48 6.78
C ALA A 65 -8.49 -0.49 5.31
N PRO A 66 -7.61 -0.32 4.29
CA PRO A 66 -8.03 -0.12 2.90
C PRO A 66 -8.78 -1.31 2.31
N ALA A 67 -8.50 -2.53 2.77
CA ALA A 67 -9.12 -3.77 2.30
C ALA A 67 -9.86 -4.53 3.42
N SER A 68 -10.06 -3.89 4.59
CA SER A 68 -10.80 -4.51 5.69
C SER A 68 -12.30 -4.59 5.41
N LEU A 69 -13.03 -5.29 6.27
CA LEU A 69 -14.44 -5.59 6.09
C LEU A 69 -15.33 -4.41 6.50
N ARG A 70 -16.53 -4.35 5.93
CA ARG A 70 -17.60 -3.42 6.32
C ARG A 70 -18.57 -4.09 7.29
N ARG A 71 -19.17 -3.32 8.21
CA ARG A 71 -20.13 -3.85 9.20
C ARG A 71 -21.39 -4.48 8.57
N SER A 72 -21.89 -3.90 7.47
CA SER A 72 -23.11 -4.39 6.81
C SER A 72 -22.86 -5.71 6.09
N LYS A 73 -23.77 -6.68 6.27
CA LYS A 73 -23.68 -7.99 5.60
C LYS A 73 -23.88 -7.91 4.08
N LYS A 74 -24.64 -6.91 3.60
CA LYS A 74 -24.99 -6.78 2.17
C LYS A 74 -23.78 -6.43 1.31
N ASP A 75 -22.85 -5.67 1.86
CA ASP A 75 -21.65 -5.15 1.19
C ASP A 75 -20.40 -5.41 2.05
N ARG A 76 -20.39 -6.54 2.76
CA ARG A 76 -19.33 -6.95 3.70
C ARG A 76 -17.93 -6.85 3.10
N TYR A 77 -17.80 -7.18 1.81
CA TYR A 77 -16.56 -7.20 1.05
C TYR A 77 -16.42 -5.98 0.12
N GLY A 78 -17.21 -4.93 0.33
CA GLY A 78 -17.29 -3.78 -0.57
C GLY A 78 -15.93 -3.14 -0.85
N ARG A 79 -15.05 -3.01 0.15
CA ARG A 79 -13.69 -2.49 -0.07
C ARG A 79 -12.86 -3.38 -1.00
N LEU A 80 -12.92 -4.70 -0.81
CA LEU A 80 -12.24 -5.66 -1.69
C LEU A 80 -12.82 -5.58 -3.12
N ALA A 81 -14.14 -5.49 -3.25
CA ALA A 81 -14.81 -5.35 -4.54
C ALA A 81 -14.37 -4.07 -5.28
N ARG A 82 -14.20 -2.96 -4.56
CA ARG A 82 -13.71 -1.68 -5.11
C ARG A 82 -12.29 -1.80 -5.69
N HIS A 83 -11.41 -2.65 -5.14
CA HIS A 83 -10.08 -2.90 -5.72
C HIS A 83 -10.16 -3.58 -7.10
N LEU A 84 -11.27 -4.27 -7.41
CA LEU A 84 -11.44 -5.09 -8.61
C LEU A 84 -12.50 -4.55 -9.56
N ALA A 85 -12.92 -3.29 -9.40
CA ALA A 85 -13.97 -2.68 -10.22
C ALA A 85 -15.33 -3.42 -10.14
N LEU A 86 -15.58 -4.16 -9.05
CA LEU A 86 -16.82 -4.90 -8.82
C LEU A 86 -17.84 -4.05 -8.04
N PRO A 87 -19.15 -4.36 -8.14
CA PRO A 87 -20.15 -3.77 -7.26
C PRO A 87 -19.81 -4.00 -5.78
N PRO A 88 -20.09 -3.05 -4.86
CA PRO A 88 -19.77 -3.22 -3.44
C PRO A 88 -20.53 -4.39 -2.77
N THR A 89 -21.58 -4.88 -3.42
CA THR A 89 -22.35 -6.06 -2.99
C THR A 89 -21.78 -7.39 -3.48
N ALA A 90 -20.63 -7.39 -4.15
CA ALA A 90 -20.01 -8.61 -4.65
C ALA A 90 -19.72 -9.59 -3.51
N SER A 91 -20.04 -10.85 -3.77
CA SER A 91 -19.71 -11.98 -2.91
C SER A 91 -18.21 -12.28 -2.95
N MET A 92 -17.72 -13.01 -1.94
CA MET A 92 -16.34 -13.50 -1.94
C MET A 92 -16.04 -14.38 -3.16
N LYS A 93 -17.03 -15.18 -3.62
CA LYS A 93 -16.87 -16.01 -4.82
C LYS A 93 -16.61 -15.15 -6.06
N GLU A 94 -17.41 -14.10 -6.28
CA GLU A 94 -17.24 -13.21 -7.44
C GLU A 94 -15.89 -12.46 -7.40
N ILE A 95 -15.44 -12.06 -6.21
CA ILE A 95 -14.11 -11.47 -6.01
C ILE A 95 -13.01 -12.45 -6.42
N LEU A 96 -13.07 -13.69 -5.93
CA LEU A 96 -12.10 -14.73 -6.26
C LEU A 96 -12.13 -15.11 -7.74
N ASP A 97 -13.32 -15.32 -8.31
CA ASP A 97 -13.50 -15.61 -9.73
C ASP A 97 -12.91 -14.49 -10.60
N LYS A 98 -13.13 -13.22 -10.22
CA LYS A 98 -12.56 -12.07 -10.92
C LYS A 98 -11.03 -12.05 -10.87
N MET A 99 -10.44 -12.34 -9.70
CA MET A 99 -8.98 -12.41 -9.56
C MET A 99 -8.39 -13.56 -10.39
N LEU A 100 -9.03 -14.73 -10.37
CA LEU A 100 -8.58 -15.92 -11.09
C LEU A 100 -8.77 -15.80 -12.60
N SER A 101 -9.76 -15.04 -13.08
CA SER A 101 -10.00 -14.88 -14.53
C SER A 101 -8.78 -14.36 -15.29
N ALA A 102 -7.86 -13.65 -14.63
CA ALA A 102 -6.63 -13.18 -15.26
C ALA A 102 -5.67 -14.31 -15.69
N SER A 103 -5.75 -15.51 -15.09
CA SER A 103 -4.86 -16.63 -15.47
C SER A 103 -5.20 -17.25 -16.82
N GLU A 104 -6.41 -17.03 -17.32
CA GLU A 104 -6.92 -17.59 -18.58
C GLU A 104 -6.86 -16.60 -19.75
N LEU A 105 -6.50 -15.34 -19.45
CA LEU A 105 -6.50 -14.24 -20.41
C LEU A 105 -5.08 -13.90 -20.85
N PRO A 106 -4.89 -13.45 -22.11
CA PRO A 106 -3.61 -12.91 -22.52
C PRO A 106 -3.29 -11.66 -21.70
N ALA A 107 -2.02 -11.53 -21.30
CA ALA A 107 -1.54 -10.36 -20.59
C ALA A 107 -1.67 -9.10 -21.46
N ILE A 108 -2.14 -8.01 -20.86
CA ILE A 108 -2.19 -6.70 -21.49
C ILE A 108 -0.93 -5.94 -21.07
N ALA A 109 -0.08 -5.59 -22.04
CA ALA A 109 1.14 -4.85 -21.76
C ALA A 109 0.83 -3.45 -21.17
N PRO A 110 1.63 -2.98 -20.19
CA PRO A 110 1.47 -1.63 -19.66
C PRO A 110 1.78 -0.57 -20.73
N VAL A 111 1.07 0.55 -20.66
CA VAL A 111 1.34 1.70 -21.53
C VAL A 111 2.37 2.59 -20.85
N ILE A 112 3.50 2.83 -21.53
CA ILE A 112 4.53 3.76 -21.06
C ILE A 112 4.05 5.19 -21.35
N VAL A 113 3.99 6.00 -20.31
CA VAL A 113 3.61 7.42 -20.38
C VAL A 113 4.76 8.31 -19.95
N ALA A 114 4.84 9.52 -20.53
CA ALA A 114 5.93 10.45 -20.25
C ALA A 114 5.84 11.07 -18.84
N ASP A 115 4.61 11.27 -18.34
CA ASP A 115 4.34 11.99 -17.09
C ASP A 115 3.14 11.39 -16.34
N GLY A 116 2.95 11.78 -15.09
CA GLY A 116 1.80 11.40 -14.28
C GLY A 116 1.85 11.97 -12.85
N PRO A 117 0.75 11.91 -12.09
CA PRO A 117 0.63 12.57 -10.78
C PRO A 117 1.70 12.18 -9.75
N VAL A 118 2.29 10.98 -9.89
CA VAL A 118 3.40 10.52 -9.04
C VAL A 118 4.66 11.40 -9.16
N LYS A 119 4.78 12.19 -10.24
CA LYS A 119 5.90 13.10 -10.50
C LYS A 119 5.64 14.55 -10.07
N GLU A 120 4.49 14.87 -9.47
CA GLU A 120 4.16 16.23 -9.00
C GLU A 120 5.14 16.77 -7.95
N ASN A 121 5.75 15.87 -7.17
CA ASN A 121 6.76 16.20 -6.16
C ASN A 121 7.95 15.26 -6.29
N SER A 122 9.16 15.76 -6.04
CA SER A 122 10.37 14.95 -6.00
C SER A 122 11.27 15.37 -4.83
N LEU A 123 12.08 14.42 -4.37
CA LEU A 123 13.17 14.63 -3.41
C LEU A 123 14.44 14.11 -4.07
N THR A 124 15.48 14.93 -4.08
CA THR A 124 16.83 14.50 -4.42
C THR A 124 17.43 13.65 -3.31
N ARG A 125 18.53 12.94 -3.59
CA ARG A 125 19.18 12.04 -2.62
C ARG A 125 19.47 12.70 -1.27
N ASP A 126 19.92 13.95 -1.28
CA ASP A 126 20.31 14.67 -0.07
C ASP A 126 19.10 15.18 0.73
N GLU A 127 17.95 15.36 0.06
CA GLU A 127 16.67 15.71 0.68
C GLU A 127 15.95 14.50 1.31
N ILE A 128 16.38 13.26 1.00
CA ILE A 128 15.78 12.06 1.57
C ILE A 128 16.21 11.91 3.03
N ASP A 129 15.22 11.99 3.92
CA ASP A 129 15.31 11.54 5.30
C ASP A 129 14.04 10.78 5.70
N LEU A 130 14.11 9.44 5.59
CA LEU A 130 13.04 8.52 5.97
C LEU A 130 12.72 8.58 7.47
N THR A 131 13.67 9.03 8.30
CA THR A 131 13.45 9.13 9.76
C THR A 131 12.58 10.33 10.15
N SER A 132 12.51 11.33 9.27
CA SER A 132 11.66 12.51 9.41
C SER A 132 10.20 12.29 8.96
N LEU A 133 9.94 11.23 8.19
CA LEU A 133 8.59 10.93 7.70
C LEU A 133 7.67 10.41 8.82
N PRO A 134 6.35 10.67 8.74
CA PRO A 134 5.38 10.16 9.70
C PRO A 134 5.07 8.67 9.49
N SER A 135 6.10 7.85 9.26
CA SER A 135 5.99 6.40 9.16
C SER A 135 5.47 5.84 10.49
N PRO A 136 4.44 4.98 10.48
CA PRO A 136 3.80 4.57 11.72
C PRO A 136 4.65 3.57 12.51
N MET A 137 4.67 3.72 13.83
CA MET A 137 4.92 2.58 14.72
C MET A 137 3.61 1.83 14.86
N VAL A 138 3.50 0.63 14.28
CA VAL A 138 2.19 -0.03 14.11
C VAL A 138 1.77 -0.75 15.38
N HIS A 139 2.70 -1.45 16.03
CA HIS A 139 2.47 -2.13 17.30
C HIS A 139 3.52 -1.72 18.34
N GLN A 140 3.14 -1.78 19.62
CA GLN A 140 4.01 -1.36 20.74
C GLN A 140 5.35 -2.11 20.78
N ALA A 141 5.37 -3.36 20.33
CA ALA A 141 6.56 -4.22 20.35
C ALA A 141 7.27 -4.32 18.98
N ASP A 142 6.85 -3.54 17.98
CA ASP A 142 7.54 -3.55 16.69
C ASP A 142 8.98 -3.03 16.84
N GLY A 143 9.91 -3.66 16.13
CA GLY A 143 11.32 -3.28 16.14
C GLY A 143 11.66 -2.00 15.36
N GLY A 144 10.67 -1.35 14.74
CA GLY A 144 10.85 -0.16 13.92
C GLY A 144 9.56 0.35 13.28
N ARG A 145 9.64 1.54 12.66
CA ARG A 145 8.51 2.17 11.96
C ARG A 145 8.28 1.52 10.60
N TYR A 146 7.15 0.85 10.41
CA TYR A 146 6.81 0.14 9.18
C TYR A 146 6.17 1.08 8.16
N ILE A 147 7.00 1.70 7.32
CA ILE A 147 6.55 2.54 6.20
C ILE A 147 5.86 1.72 5.10
N GLN A 148 6.24 0.44 4.95
CA GLN A 148 5.74 -0.43 3.89
C GLN A 148 4.96 -1.60 4.47
N THR A 149 3.63 -1.50 4.37
CA THR A 149 2.66 -2.53 4.77
C THR A 149 1.62 -2.85 3.68
N TYR A 150 1.45 -1.98 2.69
CA TYR A 150 0.40 -2.12 1.66
C TYR A 150 0.82 -1.63 0.25
N GLY A 151 2.04 -1.13 0.09
CA GLY A 151 2.62 -0.83 -1.22
C GLY A 151 3.19 -2.06 -1.90
N MET A 152 3.80 -1.89 -3.07
CA MET A 152 4.39 -2.99 -3.85
C MET A 152 5.88 -2.73 -4.08
N HIS A 153 6.73 -3.72 -3.79
CA HIS A 153 8.09 -3.74 -4.33
C HIS A 153 8.01 -4.12 -5.81
N VAL A 154 8.76 -3.41 -6.64
CA VAL A 154 8.87 -3.64 -8.08
C VAL A 154 10.32 -4.01 -8.36
N VAL A 155 10.56 -5.25 -8.78
CA VAL A 155 11.90 -5.74 -9.12
C VAL A 155 11.86 -6.48 -10.45
N GLN A 156 12.95 -6.40 -11.22
CA GLN A 156 13.06 -7.03 -12.54
C GLN A 156 14.18 -8.07 -12.55
N SER A 157 14.00 -9.18 -13.27
CA SER A 157 15.07 -10.15 -13.54
C SER A 157 16.22 -9.49 -14.31
N PRO A 158 17.48 -9.97 -14.17
CA PRO A 158 18.63 -9.35 -14.85
C PRO A 158 18.53 -9.30 -16.37
N ASP A 159 17.83 -10.25 -16.98
CA ASP A 159 17.58 -10.30 -18.43
C ASP A 159 16.42 -9.41 -18.91
N GLY A 160 15.72 -8.74 -17.99
CA GLY A 160 14.59 -7.86 -18.29
C GLY A 160 13.27 -8.57 -18.63
N THR A 161 13.24 -9.90 -18.65
CA THR A 161 12.07 -10.66 -19.15
C THR A 161 10.93 -10.78 -18.13
N TRP A 162 11.24 -10.61 -16.85
CA TRP A 162 10.28 -10.76 -15.76
C TRP A 162 10.33 -9.57 -14.81
N THR A 163 9.22 -8.84 -14.71
CA THR A 163 9.02 -7.80 -13.68
C THR A 163 8.01 -8.31 -12.65
N ASN A 164 8.40 -8.37 -11.39
CA ASN A 164 7.56 -8.83 -10.29
C ASN A 164 7.10 -7.65 -9.43
N TRP A 165 5.80 -7.60 -9.15
CA TRP A 165 5.20 -6.69 -8.18
C TRP A 165 4.70 -7.50 -6.98
N SER A 166 5.18 -7.19 -5.77
CA SER A 166 4.80 -7.95 -4.57
C SER A 166 4.77 -7.09 -3.31
N ILE A 167 3.84 -7.38 -2.42
CA ILE A 167 3.83 -6.80 -1.07
C ILE A 167 4.78 -7.61 -0.19
N ALA A 168 5.82 -6.95 0.33
CA ALA A 168 6.68 -7.49 1.38
C ALA A 168 6.95 -6.36 2.37
N ARG A 169 6.76 -6.62 3.67
CA ARG A 169 6.88 -5.57 4.69
C ARG A 169 8.30 -5.01 4.74
N ALA A 170 8.42 -3.70 4.94
CA ALA A 170 9.70 -3.06 5.22
C ALA A 170 9.55 -1.91 6.23
N MET A 171 10.55 -1.77 7.10
CA MET A 171 10.63 -0.75 8.12
C MET A 171 11.82 0.18 7.87
N VAL A 172 11.71 1.41 8.35
CA VAL A 172 12.78 2.41 8.31
C VAL A 172 13.97 1.90 9.13
N HIS A 173 15.15 1.83 8.49
CA HIS A 173 16.40 1.47 9.16
C HIS A 173 17.19 2.73 9.56
N ASP A 174 17.38 3.64 8.61
CA ASP A 174 18.04 4.94 8.81
C ASP A 174 17.45 5.98 7.84
N ARG A 175 18.16 7.09 7.60
CA ARG A 175 17.68 8.20 6.74
C ARG A 175 17.38 7.79 5.30
N ASN A 176 17.98 6.74 4.75
CA ASN A 176 17.84 6.38 3.34
C ASN A 176 17.83 4.87 3.07
N HIS A 177 17.77 4.03 4.10
CA HIS A 177 17.63 2.58 3.98
C HIS A 177 16.36 2.08 4.66
N LEU A 178 15.79 1.04 4.05
CA LEU A 178 14.76 0.20 4.64
C LEU A 178 15.32 -1.21 4.88
N THR A 179 14.78 -1.90 5.88
CA THR A 179 14.98 -3.34 6.03
C THR A 179 13.64 -4.05 5.91
N GLY A 180 13.61 -5.15 5.17
CA GLY A 180 12.36 -5.84 4.85
C GLY A 180 12.56 -7.35 4.73
N LEU A 181 11.44 -8.06 4.67
CA LEU A 181 11.46 -9.51 4.53
C LEU A 181 11.60 -9.90 3.06
N VAL A 182 12.77 -10.42 2.70
CA VAL A 182 13.04 -11.03 1.39
C VAL A 182 13.31 -12.51 1.63
N ALA A 183 12.26 -13.33 1.56
CA ALA A 183 12.31 -14.72 1.98
C ALA A 183 11.83 -15.70 0.91
N ALA A 184 12.43 -16.90 0.88
CA ALA A 184 11.96 -18.01 0.07
C ALA A 184 10.54 -18.44 0.50
N PRO A 185 9.68 -18.89 -0.42
CA PRO A 185 9.91 -19.04 -1.87
C PRO A 185 9.45 -17.82 -2.71
N GLN A 186 9.29 -16.63 -2.11
CA GLN A 186 8.66 -15.48 -2.78
C GLN A 186 9.46 -14.98 -3.99
N HIS A 187 8.78 -14.45 -4.99
CA HIS A 187 9.40 -13.98 -6.24
C HIS A 187 10.45 -12.89 -6.04
N ILE A 188 10.24 -11.94 -5.11
CA ILE A 188 11.25 -10.93 -4.76
C ILE A 188 12.57 -11.57 -4.30
N TRP A 189 12.50 -12.68 -3.55
CA TRP A 189 13.69 -13.44 -3.13
C TRP A 189 14.32 -14.21 -4.30
N GLN A 190 13.50 -14.76 -5.20
CA GLN A 190 14.01 -15.44 -6.40
C GLN A 190 14.80 -14.47 -7.29
N ILE A 191 14.22 -13.31 -7.61
CA ILE A 191 14.88 -12.27 -8.42
C ILE A 191 16.11 -11.71 -7.70
N HIS A 192 16.02 -11.45 -6.38
CA HIS A 192 17.20 -11.05 -5.60
C HIS A 192 18.36 -12.04 -5.74
N ASN A 193 18.09 -13.35 -5.70
CA ASN A 193 19.13 -14.36 -5.90
C ASN A 193 19.68 -14.42 -7.33
N MET A 194 18.90 -14.02 -8.33
CA MET A 194 19.42 -13.90 -9.71
C MET A 194 20.48 -12.80 -9.77
N TRP A 195 20.19 -11.61 -9.26
CA TRP A 195 21.17 -10.50 -9.18
C TRP A 195 22.36 -10.81 -8.28
N LYS A 196 22.13 -11.48 -7.15
CA LYS A 196 23.20 -11.93 -6.26
C LYS A 196 24.21 -12.84 -6.97
N LYS A 197 23.77 -13.71 -7.89
CA LYS A 197 24.67 -14.53 -8.71
C LYS A 197 25.51 -13.71 -9.69
N GLU A 198 25.02 -12.55 -10.12
CA GLU A 198 25.79 -11.58 -10.92
C GLU A 198 26.69 -10.67 -10.09
N GLY A 199 26.63 -10.74 -8.76
CA GLY A 199 27.40 -9.89 -7.86
C GLY A 199 26.94 -8.42 -7.86
N LYS A 200 25.65 -8.17 -8.10
CA LYS A 200 25.06 -6.83 -8.17
C LYS A 200 23.90 -6.67 -7.20
N ASP A 201 23.67 -5.42 -6.79
CA ASP A 201 22.43 -5.02 -6.13
C ASP A 201 21.25 -5.05 -7.11
N VAL A 202 20.04 -5.24 -6.57
CA VAL A 202 18.79 -5.27 -7.35
C VAL A 202 18.30 -3.84 -7.56
N PRO A 203 18.05 -3.39 -8.81
CA PRO A 203 17.38 -2.13 -9.08
C PRO A 203 15.92 -2.08 -8.59
#